data_AF-A0A0W0GL14-F1
#
_entry.id   AF-A0A0W0GL14-F1
#
_cell.length_a   1.000
_cell.length_b   1.000
_cell.length_c   1.000
_cell.angle_alpha   90.00
_cell.angle_beta   90.00
_cell.angle_gamma   90.00
#
_symmetry.space_group_name_H-M   'P 1'
#
loop_
_entity.id
_entity.type
_entity.pdbx_description
1 polymer ?
#
loop_
_entity_poly.entity_id
_entity_poly.type
_entity_poly.pdbx_seq_one_letter_code
_entity_poly.pdbx_strand_id
1 'polypeptide(L)'
;MPTKAETHLLNREPNTNNSLTTLISSVLQEAINYATTAYQKCVLSKEGKTDEAFPPLATYLHIIQLADSIEVLITHGCGSPNHLLLRSMFEARLSLEYLLEKNREERSKAWIVKNKIDQMNSCELMTPTTKKGAELEQAFAKDETFRYTGRLPIPDISKETEKLEEDLNQPSYKPFYDEYKKMVSMGNIHPEWYSFFNGPRNIKALAKHLNQGSLYLTLYASWSRISHMNDAHHLTARTLDGNSFLGPIRNQRDIAHISTMALSILVLSTQLAINNYCPYYLKSFSKWYAKEIHENNARLVELELLELEQLGRNLSLKSQ
;
A
#
# COMPACT_ATOMS: atom_id res chain seq x y z
N MET A 1 -15.64 12.52 -31.72
CA MET A 1 -15.05 12.09 -30.44
C MET A 1 -13.55 12.29 -30.53
N PRO A 2 -12.90 12.93 -29.54
CA PRO A 2 -11.45 13.03 -29.52
C PRO A 2 -10.84 11.64 -29.31
N THR A 3 -10.03 11.18 -30.25
CA THR A 3 -9.31 9.90 -30.19
C THR A 3 -7.80 10.09 -30.00
N LYS A 4 -7.32 11.33 -30.11
CA LYS A 4 -5.92 11.70 -29.91
C LYS A 4 -5.74 12.25 -28.51
N ALA A 5 -4.64 11.87 -27.85
CA ALA A 5 -4.27 12.43 -26.57
C ALA A 5 -3.75 13.85 -26.73
N GLU A 6 -4.12 14.73 -25.79
CA GLU A 6 -3.49 16.03 -25.62
C GLU A 6 -2.09 15.82 -25.04
N THR A 7 -1.08 15.77 -25.91
CA THR A 7 0.28 15.34 -25.55
C THR A 7 0.95 16.22 -24.49
N HIS A 8 0.54 17.48 -24.37
CA HIS A 8 1.01 18.39 -23.33
C HIS A 8 0.49 18.05 -21.93
N LEU A 9 -0.64 17.34 -21.82
CA LEU A 9 -1.20 16.83 -20.55
C LEU A 9 -0.92 15.35 -20.34
N LEU A 10 -1.02 14.54 -21.41
CA LEU A 10 -0.93 13.10 -21.37
C LEU A 10 0.02 12.60 -22.45
N ASN A 11 1.32 12.70 -22.18
CA ASN A 11 2.33 12.14 -23.06
C ASN A 11 2.39 10.61 -22.92
N ARG A 12 1.70 9.93 -23.85
CA ARG A 12 1.79 8.53 -24.29
C ARG A 12 3.18 7.90 -24.25
N GLU A 13 4.10 8.62 -24.86
CA GLU A 13 5.35 8.04 -25.29
C GLU A 13 6.18 7.67 -24.07
N PRO A 14 6.62 6.40 -23.97
CA PRO A 14 7.43 5.98 -22.86
C PRO A 14 8.71 6.80 -22.89
N ASN A 15 9.08 7.37 -21.74
CA ASN A 15 10.31 8.15 -21.63
C ASN A 15 11.51 7.20 -21.50
N THR A 16 11.65 6.28 -22.46
CA THR A 16 12.67 5.22 -22.50
C THR A 16 14.09 5.75 -22.59
N ASN A 17 14.25 7.05 -22.86
CA ASN A 17 15.55 7.72 -22.90
C ASN A 17 15.96 8.32 -21.54
N ASN A 18 15.14 8.23 -20.49
CA ASN A 18 15.53 8.69 -19.17
C ASN A 18 16.33 7.59 -18.42
N SER A 19 17.65 7.74 -18.39
CA SER A 19 18.57 6.85 -17.67
C SER A 19 18.22 6.65 -16.19
N LEU A 20 17.65 7.67 -15.52
CA LEU A 20 17.20 7.56 -14.14
C LEU A 20 15.99 6.62 -14.02
N THR A 21 14.97 6.77 -14.87
CA THR A 21 13.79 5.90 -14.86
C THR A 21 14.17 4.45 -15.14
N THR A 22 15.06 4.21 -16.10
CA THR A 22 15.56 2.86 -16.42
C THR A 22 16.34 2.25 -15.25
N LEU A 23 17.20 3.02 -14.58
CA LEU A 23 17.94 2.52 -13.42
C LEU A 23 16.99 2.21 -12.26
N ILE A 24 16.06 3.11 -11.96
CA ILE A 24 15.05 2.92 -10.90
C ILE A 24 14.23 1.67 -11.13
N SER A 25 13.68 1.51 -12.34
CA SER A 25 12.86 0.34 -12.71
C SER A 25 13.66 -0.94 -12.54
N SER A 26 14.90 -1.00 -13.04
CA SER A 26 15.72 -2.20 -12.92
C SER A 26 16.04 -2.58 -11.47
N VAL A 27 16.32 -1.61 -10.59
CA VAL A 27 16.56 -1.85 -9.16
C VAL A 27 15.30 -2.32 -8.44
N LEU A 28 14.14 -1.73 -8.72
CA LEU A 28 12.87 -2.16 -8.14
C LEU A 28 12.51 -3.58 -8.60
N GLN A 29 12.65 -3.89 -9.89
CA GLN A 29 12.42 -5.23 -10.43
C GLN A 29 13.32 -6.27 -9.75
N GLU A 30 14.60 -5.98 -9.57
CA GLU A 30 15.53 -6.86 -8.84
C GLU A 30 15.08 -7.09 -7.39
N ALA A 31 14.65 -6.02 -6.70
CA ALA A 31 14.11 -6.13 -5.34
C ALA A 31 12.82 -6.95 -5.27
N ILE A 32 11.91 -6.80 -6.24
CA ILE A 32 10.66 -7.56 -6.32
C ILE A 32 10.95 -9.04 -6.61
N ASN A 33 11.86 -9.35 -7.55
CA ASN A 33 12.28 -10.70 -7.86
C ASN A 33 12.92 -11.41 -6.65
N TYR A 34 13.75 -10.69 -5.91
CA TYR A 34 14.30 -11.23 -4.68
C TYR A 34 13.22 -11.44 -3.61
N ALA A 35 12.33 -10.47 -3.41
CA ALA A 35 11.28 -10.53 -2.41
C ALA A 35 10.29 -11.69 -2.66
N THR A 36 9.93 -11.96 -3.92
CA THR A 36 9.10 -13.11 -4.31
C THR A 36 9.79 -14.44 -4.05
N THR A 37 11.10 -14.53 -4.34
CA THR A 37 11.92 -15.70 -3.98
C THR A 37 11.95 -15.92 -2.46
N ALA A 38 12.19 -14.86 -1.69
CA ALA A 38 12.18 -14.89 -0.23
C ALA A 38 10.80 -15.28 0.33
N TYR A 39 9.72 -14.78 -0.27
CA TYR A 39 8.35 -15.14 0.09
C TYR A 39 8.11 -16.64 -0.06
N GLN A 40 8.51 -17.24 -1.19
CA GLN A 40 8.40 -18.69 -1.39
C GLN A 40 9.17 -19.47 -0.31
N LYS A 41 10.39 -19.04 0.04
CA LYS A 41 11.15 -19.67 1.13
C LYS A 41 10.45 -19.55 2.49
N CYS A 42 9.86 -18.40 2.80
CA CYS A 42 9.09 -18.20 4.02
C CYS A 42 7.86 -19.13 4.07
N VAL A 43 7.12 -19.24 2.95
CA VAL A 43 5.95 -20.11 2.82
C VAL A 43 6.32 -21.59 2.96
N LEU A 44 7.45 -22.03 2.42
CA LEU A 44 7.91 -23.42 2.54
C LEU A 44 8.42 -23.77 3.95
N SER A 45 8.82 -22.79 4.76
CA SER A 45 9.43 -23.02 6.08
C SER A 45 8.39 -23.10 7.24
N LYS A 46 7.09 -22.92 6.97
CA LYS A 46 6.03 -22.78 7.99
C LYS A 46 5.23 -24.05 8.31
N GLU A 47 5.86 -25.23 8.32
CA GLU A 47 5.19 -26.52 8.57
C GLU A 47 4.18 -26.44 9.76
N GLY A 48 2.90 -26.75 9.49
CA GLY A 48 1.85 -26.93 10.50
C GLY A 48 1.23 -25.68 11.16
N LYS A 49 1.71 -24.45 10.87
CA LYS A 49 1.22 -23.20 11.51
C LYS A 49 0.43 -22.31 10.56
N THR A 50 -0.68 -22.81 10.02
CA THR A 50 -1.44 -22.09 8.97
C THR A 50 -2.02 -20.77 9.45
N ASP A 51 -2.71 -20.76 10.58
CA ASP A 51 -3.48 -19.58 11.01
C ASP A 51 -2.57 -18.50 11.62
N GLU A 52 -1.53 -18.90 12.36
CA GLU A 52 -0.53 -17.98 12.91
C GLU A 52 0.29 -17.32 11.79
N ALA A 53 0.73 -18.09 10.78
CA ALA A 53 1.63 -17.60 9.74
C ALA A 53 0.91 -16.95 8.56
N PHE A 54 -0.40 -17.20 8.36
CA PHE A 54 -1.12 -16.69 7.20
C PHE A 54 -1.18 -15.15 7.17
N PRO A 55 -1.64 -14.43 8.21
CA PRO A 55 -1.75 -12.97 8.14
C PRO A 55 -0.42 -12.23 7.87
N PRO A 56 0.71 -12.57 8.54
CA PRO A 56 1.99 -11.95 8.22
C PRO A 56 2.43 -12.24 6.78
N LEU A 57 2.30 -13.48 6.30
CA LEU A 57 2.69 -13.84 4.94
C LEU A 57 1.79 -13.17 3.89
N ALA A 58 0.48 -13.12 4.10
CA ALA A 58 -0.45 -12.40 3.23
C ALA A 58 -0.13 -10.91 3.19
N THR A 59 0.19 -10.30 4.34
CA THR A 59 0.63 -8.90 4.43
C THR A 59 1.94 -8.67 3.69
N TYR A 60 2.91 -9.59 3.82
CA TYR A 60 4.18 -9.50 3.09
C TYR A 60 3.97 -9.63 1.57
N LEU A 61 3.13 -10.55 1.11
CA LEU A 61 2.77 -10.65 -0.31
C LEU A 61 2.11 -9.36 -0.83
N HIS A 62 1.24 -8.75 -0.02
CA HIS A 62 0.61 -7.48 -0.38
C HIS A 62 1.63 -6.34 -0.56
N ILE A 63 2.65 -6.26 0.30
CA ILE A 63 3.76 -5.30 0.14
C ILE A 63 4.49 -5.51 -1.19
N ILE A 64 4.73 -6.76 -1.59
CA ILE A 64 5.35 -7.09 -2.88
C ILE A 64 4.48 -6.63 -4.05
N GLN A 65 3.16 -6.88 -3.99
CA GLN A 65 2.21 -6.45 -5.03
C GLN A 65 2.15 -4.92 -5.18
N LEU A 66 2.21 -4.19 -4.06
CA LEU A 66 2.26 -2.73 -4.06
C LEU A 66 3.56 -2.21 -4.67
N ALA A 67 4.70 -2.84 -4.36
CA ALA A 67 5.99 -2.49 -4.97
C ALA A 67 5.99 -2.71 -6.49
N ASP A 68 5.46 -3.84 -6.94
CA ASP A 68 5.28 -4.16 -8.37
C ASP A 68 4.39 -3.14 -9.08
N SER A 69 3.27 -2.78 -8.46
CA SER A 69 2.38 -1.74 -8.99
C SER A 69 3.09 -0.38 -9.11
N ILE A 70 3.94 -0.04 -8.13
CA ILE A 70 4.73 1.20 -8.15
C ILE A 70 5.75 1.18 -9.29
N GLU A 71 6.45 0.07 -9.48
CA GLU A 71 7.41 -0.11 -10.57
C GLU A 71 6.73 0.08 -11.94
N VAL A 72 5.58 -0.57 -12.17
CA VAL A 72 4.82 -0.45 -13.42
C VAL A 72 4.46 1.01 -13.71
N LEU A 73 4.00 1.75 -12.70
CA LEU A 73 3.64 3.16 -12.85
C LEU A 73 4.85 4.05 -13.13
N ILE A 74 5.97 3.83 -12.44
CA ILE A 74 7.21 4.57 -12.65
C ILE A 74 7.74 4.39 -14.07
N THR A 75 7.74 3.16 -14.59
CA THR A 75 8.19 2.85 -15.95
C THR A 75 7.37 3.60 -17.02
N HIS A 76 6.15 4.02 -16.68
CA HIS A 76 5.29 4.84 -17.54
C HIS A 76 5.28 6.35 -17.19
N GLY A 77 6.21 6.80 -16.35
CA GLY A 77 6.36 8.21 -15.96
C GLY A 77 5.25 8.72 -15.03
N CYS A 78 4.51 7.83 -14.37
CA CYS A 78 3.42 8.17 -13.48
C CYS A 78 3.93 8.29 -12.04
N GLY A 79 4.60 9.39 -11.67
CA GLY A 79 5.10 9.59 -10.31
C GLY A 79 3.98 9.79 -9.28
N SER A 80 3.20 10.87 -9.42
CA SER A 80 2.23 11.32 -8.41
C SER A 80 1.22 10.26 -7.91
N PRO A 81 0.61 9.42 -8.77
CA PRO A 81 -0.36 8.42 -8.31
C PRO A 81 0.21 7.41 -7.29
N ASN A 82 1.53 7.20 -7.28
CA ASN A 82 2.17 6.25 -6.38
C ASN A 82 2.15 6.67 -4.90
N HIS A 83 1.82 7.93 -4.57
CA HIS A 83 1.66 8.34 -3.17
C HIS A 83 0.57 7.51 -2.45
N LEU A 84 -0.48 7.13 -3.16
CA LEU A 84 -1.52 6.22 -2.65
C LEU A 84 -0.92 4.84 -2.34
N LEU A 85 -0.13 4.31 -3.27
CA LEU A 85 0.49 2.98 -3.12
C LEU A 85 1.53 2.96 -2.00
N LEU A 86 2.37 3.99 -1.88
CA LEU A 86 3.34 4.13 -0.79
C LEU A 86 2.68 4.21 0.57
N ARG A 87 1.56 4.94 0.68
CA ARG A 87 0.77 5.00 1.90
C ARG A 87 0.29 3.61 2.30
N SER A 88 -0.36 2.89 1.40
CA SER A 88 -0.81 1.52 1.65
C SER A 88 0.35 0.58 1.98
N MET A 89 1.49 0.74 1.31
CA MET A 89 2.68 -0.08 1.52
C MET A 89 3.29 0.16 2.91
N PHE A 90 3.28 1.40 3.40
CA PHE A 90 3.69 1.74 4.76
C PHE A 90 2.73 1.18 5.82
N GLU A 91 1.41 1.30 5.63
CA GLU A 91 0.41 0.69 6.52
C GLU A 91 0.55 -0.84 6.58
N ALA A 92 0.80 -1.47 5.44
CA ALA A 92 1.06 -2.91 5.35
C ALA A 92 2.36 -3.30 6.07
N ARG A 93 3.44 -2.51 5.95
CA ARG A 93 4.68 -2.74 6.70
C ARG A 93 4.47 -2.65 8.22
N LEU A 94 3.76 -1.62 8.71
CA LEU A 94 3.41 -1.52 10.13
C LEU A 94 2.61 -2.74 10.59
N SER A 95 1.66 -3.18 9.77
CA SER A 95 0.86 -4.38 10.03
C SER A 95 1.73 -5.63 10.12
N LEU A 96 2.67 -5.81 9.19
CA LEU A 96 3.61 -6.94 9.19
C LEU A 96 4.48 -6.96 10.45
N GLU A 97 5.05 -5.81 10.81
CA GLU A 97 5.91 -5.68 11.99
C GLU A 97 5.13 -5.94 13.29
N TYR A 98 3.91 -5.41 13.39
CA TYR A 98 3.05 -5.68 14.54
C TYR A 98 2.64 -7.15 14.61
N LEU A 99 2.30 -7.79 13.49
CA LEU A 99 1.98 -9.22 13.47
C LEU A 99 3.17 -10.10 13.90
N LEU A 100 4.40 -9.71 13.54
CA LEU A 100 5.61 -10.49 13.81
C LEU A 100 6.31 -10.18 15.14
N GLU A 101 5.93 -9.11 15.85
CA GLU A 101 6.55 -8.73 17.13
C GLU A 101 6.27 -9.76 18.25
N LYS A 102 5.16 -9.65 19.00
CA LYS A 102 4.81 -10.55 20.11
C LYS A 102 3.35 -10.97 20.03
N ASN A 103 2.97 -12.03 20.73
CA ASN A 103 1.58 -12.53 20.75
C ASN A 103 1.07 -12.81 19.32
N ARG A 104 1.91 -13.49 18.52
CA ARG A 104 1.71 -13.66 17.08
C ARG A 104 0.39 -14.36 16.78
N GLU A 105 0.10 -15.41 17.54
CA GLU A 105 -1.13 -16.18 17.38
C GLU A 105 -2.37 -15.32 17.61
N GLU A 106 -2.41 -14.55 18.71
CA GLU A 106 -3.53 -13.67 19.02
C GLU A 106 -3.68 -12.54 18.00
N ARG A 107 -2.58 -11.92 17.58
CA ARG A 107 -2.62 -10.85 16.56
C ARG A 107 -3.08 -11.38 15.22
N SER A 108 -2.63 -12.56 14.81
CA SER A 108 -3.08 -13.22 13.59
C SER A 108 -4.56 -13.59 13.68
N LYS A 109 -5.05 -14.11 14.81
CA LYS A 109 -6.49 -14.37 15.03
C LYS A 109 -7.33 -13.11 14.99
N ALA A 110 -6.88 -12.01 15.61
CA ALA A 110 -7.55 -10.71 15.55
C ALA A 110 -7.66 -10.22 14.10
N TRP A 111 -6.58 -10.34 13.32
CA TRP A 111 -6.57 -10.00 11.90
C TRP A 111 -7.55 -10.87 11.09
N ILE A 112 -7.57 -12.19 11.29
CA ILE A 112 -8.48 -13.11 10.59
C ILE A 112 -9.94 -12.77 10.92
N VAL A 113 -10.24 -12.58 12.19
CA VAL A 113 -11.58 -12.27 12.69
C VAL A 113 -12.07 -10.94 12.10
N LYS A 114 -11.24 -9.90 12.09
CA LYS A 114 -11.60 -8.61 11.47
C LYS A 114 -11.89 -8.76 9.98
N ASN A 115 -11.07 -9.51 9.24
CA ASN A 115 -11.33 -9.76 7.82
C ASN A 115 -12.64 -10.51 7.58
N LYS A 116 -12.95 -11.54 8.39
CA LYS A 116 -14.23 -12.26 8.31
C LYS A 116 -15.42 -11.33 8.59
N ILE A 117 -15.31 -10.44 9.59
CA ILE A 117 -16.33 -9.44 9.90
C ILE A 117 -16.52 -8.46 8.74
N ASP A 118 -15.44 -7.99 8.11
CA ASP A 118 -15.52 -7.08 6.96
C ASP A 118 -16.15 -7.75 5.73
N GLN A 119 -15.85 -9.04 5.51
CA GLN A 119 -16.51 -9.85 4.50
C GLN A 119 -18.00 -10.00 4.81
N MET A 120 -18.36 -10.33 6.05
CA MET A 120 -19.75 -10.46 6.48
C MET A 120 -20.53 -9.15 6.29
N ASN A 121 -19.94 -8.01 6.69
CA ASN A 121 -20.52 -6.68 6.46
C ASN A 121 -20.74 -6.38 4.97
N SER A 122 -19.79 -6.78 4.12
CA SER A 122 -19.91 -6.64 2.66
C SER A 122 -21.02 -7.53 2.11
N CYS A 123 -21.15 -8.75 2.61
CA CYS A 123 -22.22 -9.67 2.23
C CYS A 123 -23.60 -9.14 2.64
N GLU A 124 -23.74 -8.62 3.86
CA GLU A 124 -24.98 -7.98 4.31
C GLU A 124 -25.36 -6.80 3.40
N LEU A 125 -24.41 -5.93 3.10
CA LEU A 125 -24.61 -4.76 2.23
C LEU A 125 -25.11 -5.16 0.82
N MET A 126 -24.64 -6.29 0.32
CA MET A 126 -25.02 -6.84 -0.99
C MET A 126 -26.32 -7.67 -0.93
N THR A 127 -26.87 -7.96 0.24
CA THR A 127 -28.08 -8.79 0.39
C THR A 127 -29.31 -7.90 0.59
N PRO A 128 -30.22 -7.73 -0.41
CA PRO A 128 -31.29 -6.73 -0.35
C PRO A 128 -32.31 -6.93 0.78
N THR A 129 -32.42 -8.16 1.31
CA THR A 129 -33.32 -8.49 2.42
C THR A 129 -32.78 -8.08 3.79
N THR A 130 -31.49 -7.72 3.89
CA THR A 130 -30.94 -7.17 5.13
C THR A 130 -31.25 -5.67 5.24
N LYS A 131 -31.15 -5.12 6.45
CA LYS A 131 -31.30 -3.67 6.66
C LYS A 131 -30.30 -2.86 5.83
N LYS A 132 -29.03 -3.25 5.83
CA LYS A 132 -27.95 -2.56 5.08
C LYS A 132 -28.18 -2.66 3.56
N GLY A 133 -28.60 -3.83 3.08
CA GLY A 133 -28.93 -4.01 1.67
C GLY A 133 -30.12 -3.15 1.25
N ALA A 134 -31.19 -3.10 2.04
CA ALA A 134 -32.33 -2.24 1.78
C ALA A 134 -31.95 -0.74 1.78
N GLU A 135 -31.06 -0.31 2.68
CA GLU A 135 -30.50 1.05 2.69
C GLU A 135 -29.68 1.33 1.42
N LEU A 136 -28.86 0.38 0.97
CA LEU A 136 -28.11 0.48 -0.28
C LEU A 136 -29.04 0.58 -1.50
N GLU A 137 -30.13 -0.21 -1.55
CA GLU A 137 -31.14 -0.11 -2.61
C GLU A 137 -31.74 1.28 -2.71
N GLN A 138 -32.08 1.87 -1.56
CA GLN A 138 -32.61 3.23 -1.50
C GLN A 138 -31.58 4.26 -1.93
N ALA A 139 -30.31 4.05 -1.62
CA ALA A 139 -29.21 4.90 -2.07
C ALA A 139 -29.06 4.82 -3.60
N PHE A 140 -29.03 3.62 -4.17
CA PHE A 140 -28.95 3.42 -5.63
C PHE A 140 -30.11 4.04 -6.39
N ALA A 141 -31.34 3.96 -5.87
CA ALA A 141 -32.50 4.58 -6.51
C ALA A 141 -32.36 6.11 -6.66
N LYS A 142 -31.55 6.74 -5.81
CA LYS A 142 -31.29 8.18 -5.79
C LYS A 142 -29.96 8.58 -6.45
N ASP A 143 -29.10 7.62 -6.74
CA ASP A 143 -27.75 7.86 -7.27
C ASP A 143 -27.78 8.09 -8.79
N GLU A 144 -27.34 9.27 -9.22
CA GLU A 144 -27.29 9.63 -10.64
C GLU A 144 -26.27 8.81 -11.43
N THR A 145 -25.17 8.38 -10.81
CA THR A 145 -24.11 7.59 -11.45
C THR A 145 -24.65 6.26 -11.93
N PHE A 146 -25.43 5.58 -11.09
CA PHE A 146 -26.00 4.27 -11.41
C PHE A 146 -27.10 4.33 -12.48
N ARG A 147 -27.66 5.51 -12.76
CA ARG A 147 -28.57 5.69 -13.91
C ARG A 147 -27.85 5.45 -15.25
N TYR A 148 -26.55 5.75 -15.31
CA TYR A 148 -25.76 5.64 -16.55
C TYR A 148 -25.06 4.29 -16.69
N THR A 149 -24.60 3.71 -15.59
CA THR A 149 -23.87 2.42 -15.62
C THR A 149 -24.79 1.21 -15.52
N GLY A 150 -26.04 1.42 -15.12
CA GLY A 150 -26.93 0.35 -14.72
C GLY A 150 -26.46 -0.34 -13.43
N ARG A 151 -27.21 -1.34 -13.01
CA ARG A 151 -26.90 -2.15 -11.84
C ARG A 151 -26.31 -3.48 -12.25
N LEU A 152 -25.21 -3.86 -11.62
CA LEU A 152 -24.69 -5.23 -11.74
C LEU A 152 -25.58 -6.19 -10.94
N PRO A 153 -25.92 -7.37 -11.48
CA PRO A 153 -26.65 -8.37 -10.73
C PRO A 153 -25.84 -8.77 -9.49
N ILE A 154 -26.47 -8.70 -8.33
CA ILE A 154 -25.84 -9.12 -7.08
C ILE A 154 -26.16 -10.61 -6.87
N PRO A 155 -25.15 -11.49 -6.79
CA PRO A 155 -25.39 -12.90 -6.52
C PRO A 155 -26.03 -13.09 -5.13
N ASP A 156 -26.82 -14.15 -4.97
CA ASP A 156 -27.27 -14.57 -3.65
C ASP A 156 -26.08 -15.11 -2.85
N ILE A 157 -25.72 -14.39 -1.80
CA ILE A 157 -24.58 -14.65 -0.92
C ILE A 157 -25.03 -14.87 0.53
N SER A 158 -26.31 -15.16 0.76
CA SER A 158 -26.88 -15.47 2.07
C SER A 158 -26.12 -16.61 2.76
N LYS A 159 -25.84 -17.69 2.03
CA LYS A 159 -25.06 -18.85 2.52
C LYS A 159 -23.64 -18.51 2.96
N GLU A 160 -23.00 -17.53 2.31
CA GLU A 160 -21.66 -17.11 2.71
C GLU A 160 -21.70 -16.34 4.03
N THR A 161 -22.77 -15.56 4.27
CA THR A 161 -22.99 -14.84 5.53
C THR A 161 -23.16 -15.81 6.69
N GLU A 162 -24.00 -16.85 6.53
CA GLU A 162 -24.22 -17.89 7.53
C GLU A 162 -22.91 -18.60 7.89
N LYS A 163 -22.15 -19.00 6.87
CA LYS A 163 -20.84 -19.66 7.06
C LYS A 163 -19.83 -18.77 7.77
N LEU A 164 -19.76 -17.47 7.43
CA LEU A 164 -18.88 -16.53 8.11
C LEU A 164 -19.26 -16.36 9.59
N GLU A 165 -20.55 -16.34 9.90
CA GLU A 165 -21.03 -16.28 11.28
C GLU A 165 -20.74 -17.57 12.06
N GLU A 166 -20.92 -18.75 11.45
CA GLU A 166 -20.51 -20.03 12.02
C GLU A 166 -19.01 -20.05 12.34
N ASP A 167 -18.16 -19.61 11.39
CA ASP A 167 -16.72 -19.50 11.57
C ASP A 167 -16.36 -18.57 12.73
N LEU A 168 -16.97 -17.39 12.81
CA LEU A 168 -16.74 -16.41 13.87
C LEU A 168 -17.14 -16.92 15.27
N ASN A 169 -18.08 -17.87 15.33
CA ASN A 169 -18.53 -18.50 16.57
C ASN A 169 -17.70 -19.73 16.98
N GLN A 170 -16.72 -20.16 16.18
CA GLN A 170 -15.80 -21.22 16.58
C GLN A 170 -15.03 -20.85 17.86
N PRO A 171 -14.72 -21.82 18.76
CA PRO A 171 -14.07 -21.53 20.04
C PRO A 171 -12.76 -20.74 19.95
N SER A 172 -11.99 -20.93 18.87
CA SER A 172 -10.71 -20.24 18.63
C SER A 172 -10.86 -18.75 18.25
N TYR A 173 -11.99 -18.37 17.65
CA TYR A 173 -12.25 -17.02 17.14
C TYR A 173 -13.23 -16.23 18.00
N LYS A 174 -14.11 -16.91 18.72
CA LYS A 174 -15.15 -16.31 19.55
C LYS A 174 -14.64 -15.22 20.52
N PRO A 175 -13.51 -15.37 21.24
CA PRO A 175 -13.01 -14.31 22.13
C PRO A 175 -12.69 -13.00 21.39
N PHE A 176 -12.17 -13.08 20.17
CA PHE A 176 -11.82 -11.93 19.34
C PHE A 176 -13.09 -11.27 18.76
N TYR A 177 -14.07 -12.09 18.38
CA TYR A 177 -15.35 -11.58 17.90
C TYR A 177 -16.14 -10.88 19.03
N ASP A 178 -16.12 -11.44 20.24
CA ASP A 178 -16.74 -10.82 21.41
C ASP A 178 -16.04 -9.50 21.80
N GLU A 179 -14.70 -9.43 21.71
CA GLU A 179 -13.96 -8.16 21.88
C GLU A 179 -14.33 -7.12 20.82
N TYR A 180 -14.45 -7.51 19.54
CA TYR A 180 -14.92 -6.61 18.48
C TYR A 180 -16.30 -6.01 18.83
N LYS A 181 -17.28 -6.87 19.19
CA LYS A 181 -18.63 -6.42 19.55
C LYS A 181 -18.63 -5.47 20.75
N LYS A 182 -17.78 -5.74 21.75
CA LYS A 182 -17.59 -4.86 22.91
C LYS A 182 -17.02 -3.50 22.50
N MET A 183 -16.03 -3.46 21.61
CA MET A 183 -15.48 -2.18 21.13
C MET A 183 -16.54 -1.37 20.38
N VAL A 184 -17.37 -2.02 19.55
CA VAL A 184 -18.50 -1.39 18.86
C VAL A 184 -19.53 -0.85 19.85
N SER A 185 -19.91 -1.62 20.88
CA SER A 185 -20.88 -1.16 21.88
C SER A 185 -20.36 0.00 22.74
N MET A 186 -19.04 0.13 22.88
CA MET A 186 -18.37 1.28 23.50
C MET A 186 -18.25 2.50 22.56
N GLY A 187 -18.82 2.44 21.35
CA GLY A 187 -18.87 3.56 20.39
C GLY A 187 -17.73 3.59 19.38
N ASN A 188 -16.85 2.59 19.34
CA ASN A 188 -15.87 2.46 18.24
C ASN A 188 -16.55 1.76 17.05
N ILE A 189 -17.10 2.55 16.13
CA ILE A 189 -17.93 2.05 15.02
C ILE A 189 -17.13 1.13 14.08
N HIS A 190 -15.83 1.40 13.89
CA HIS A 190 -14.95 0.63 13.00
C HIS A 190 -13.63 0.28 13.70
N PRO A 191 -13.63 -0.65 14.67
CA PRO A 191 -12.43 -1.06 15.36
C PRO A 191 -11.44 -1.74 14.41
N GLU A 192 -10.20 -1.27 14.37
CA GLU A 192 -9.14 -1.95 13.62
C GLU A 192 -8.63 -3.19 14.37
N TRP A 193 -8.19 -4.21 13.63
CA TRP A 193 -7.76 -5.49 14.23
C TRP A 193 -6.60 -5.31 15.22
N TYR A 194 -5.69 -4.38 14.95
CA TYR A 194 -4.56 -4.09 15.82
C TYR A 194 -4.97 -3.35 17.10
N SER A 195 -6.22 -2.87 17.20
CA SER A 195 -6.77 -2.23 18.39
C SER A 195 -7.38 -3.22 19.40
N PHE A 196 -7.56 -4.49 19.04
CA PHE A 196 -8.17 -5.49 19.91
C PHE A 196 -7.32 -5.67 21.18
N PHE A 197 -7.99 -5.93 22.31
CA PHE A 197 -7.34 -6.14 23.62
C PHE A 197 -6.42 -4.99 24.05
N ASN A 198 -6.90 -3.76 23.87
CA ASN A 198 -6.18 -2.51 24.18
C ASN A 198 -4.91 -2.28 23.33
N GLY A 199 -4.87 -2.81 22.11
CA GLY A 199 -3.83 -2.47 21.16
C GLY A 199 -3.90 -1.03 20.64
N PRO A 200 -3.00 -0.62 19.72
CA PRO A 200 -2.98 0.73 19.17
C PRO A 200 -4.32 1.13 18.54
N ARG A 201 -4.78 2.36 18.78
CA ARG A 201 -6.15 2.79 18.39
C ARG A 201 -6.30 3.26 16.94
N ASN A 202 -5.19 3.52 16.26
CA ASN A 202 -5.13 3.97 14.87
C ASN A 202 -3.70 3.82 14.33
N ILE A 203 -3.51 4.04 13.03
CA ILE A 203 -2.20 3.94 12.36
C ILE A 203 -1.13 4.83 13.00
N LYS A 204 -1.49 6.04 13.48
CA LYS A 204 -0.53 6.93 14.16
C LYS A 204 -0.03 6.31 15.47
N ALA A 205 -0.94 5.76 16.28
CA ALA A 205 -0.61 5.07 17.51
C ALA A 205 0.20 3.79 17.24
N LEU A 206 -0.12 3.07 16.16
CA LEU A 206 0.61 1.87 15.73
C LEU A 206 2.04 2.22 15.31
N ALA A 207 2.21 3.26 14.49
CA ALA A 207 3.53 3.76 14.11
C ALA A 207 4.34 4.20 15.33
N LYS A 208 3.73 4.87 16.32
CA LYS A 208 4.39 5.24 17.58
C LYS A 208 4.81 3.99 18.38
N HIS A 209 3.93 2.99 18.48
CA HIS A 209 4.22 1.71 19.15
C HIS A 209 5.44 1.02 18.52
N LEU A 210 5.55 1.06 17.19
CA LEU A 210 6.65 0.46 16.43
C LEU A 210 7.87 1.38 16.25
N ASN A 211 7.96 2.49 16.98
CA ASN A 211 9.04 3.49 16.86
C ASN A 211 9.22 4.09 15.45
N GLN A 212 8.16 4.10 14.64
CA GLN A 212 8.11 4.69 13.30
C GLN A 212 7.26 5.97 13.25
N GLY A 213 7.08 6.64 14.40
CA GLY A 213 6.31 7.88 14.51
C GLY A 213 6.87 9.04 13.69
N SER A 214 8.19 9.10 13.48
CA SER A 214 8.84 10.09 12.61
C SER A 214 8.41 9.93 11.16
N LEU A 215 8.52 8.71 10.60
CA LEU A 215 8.08 8.40 9.24
C LEU A 215 6.59 8.69 9.04
N TYR A 216 5.76 8.43 10.05
CA TYR A 216 4.34 8.79 10.00
C TYR A 216 4.15 10.31 9.84
N LEU A 217 4.86 11.11 10.65
CA LEU A 217 4.70 12.56 10.66
C LEU A 217 5.30 13.24 9.42
N THR A 218 6.43 12.74 8.91
CA THR A 218 7.16 13.40 7.82
C THR A 218 6.66 12.95 6.45
N LEU A 219 6.37 11.66 6.27
CA LEU A 219 6.09 11.09 4.95
C LEU A 219 4.61 10.75 4.79
N TYR A 220 4.09 9.89 5.67
CA TYR A 220 2.71 9.40 5.56
C TYR A 220 1.68 10.54 5.57
N ALA A 221 1.85 11.54 6.45
CA ALA A 221 0.95 12.70 6.51
C ALA A 221 0.95 13.50 5.20
N SER A 222 2.11 13.66 4.56
CA SER A 222 2.23 14.33 3.26
C SER A 222 1.51 13.55 2.16
N TRP A 223 1.80 12.25 2.06
CA TRP A 223 1.17 11.37 1.06
C TRP A 223 -0.35 11.28 1.22
N SER A 224 -0.84 11.26 2.45
CA SER A 224 -2.28 11.27 2.76
C SER A 224 -2.96 12.56 2.28
N ARG A 225 -2.32 13.73 2.46
CA ARG A 225 -2.85 15.00 1.95
C ARG A 225 -2.93 15.03 0.44
N ILE A 226 -1.88 14.55 -0.25
CA ILE A 226 -1.86 14.41 -1.71
C ILE A 226 -2.99 13.48 -2.19
N SER A 227 -3.08 12.30 -1.56
CA SER A 227 -4.07 11.25 -1.88
C SER A 227 -5.53 11.70 -1.78
N HIS A 228 -5.83 12.61 -0.84
CA HIS A 228 -7.17 13.14 -0.63
C HIS A 228 -7.42 14.50 -1.31
N MET A 229 -6.55 14.92 -2.23
CA MET A 229 -6.64 16.23 -2.90
C MET A 229 -6.67 17.42 -1.92
N ASN A 230 -6.11 17.24 -0.71
CA ASN A 230 -5.96 18.30 0.29
C ASN A 230 -4.64 19.08 0.10
N ASP A 231 -3.85 18.73 -0.91
CA ASP A 231 -2.66 19.45 -1.34
C ASP A 231 -2.57 19.38 -2.86
N ALA A 232 -2.77 20.50 -3.55
CA ALA A 232 -2.69 20.59 -5.00
C ALA A 232 -1.30 21.00 -5.52
N HIS A 233 -0.31 21.25 -4.65
CA HIS A 233 1.00 21.72 -5.09
C HIS A 233 1.71 20.73 -6.02
N HIS A 234 1.47 19.43 -5.83
CA HIS A 234 1.99 18.36 -6.68
C HIS A 234 1.41 18.40 -8.12
N LEU A 235 0.28 19.07 -8.33
CA LEU A 235 -0.34 19.29 -9.64
C LEU A 235 0.15 20.57 -10.31
N THR A 236 0.87 21.44 -9.60
CA THR A 236 1.34 22.71 -10.13
C THR A 236 2.81 22.66 -10.49
N ALA A 237 3.13 23.21 -11.65
CA ALA A 237 4.50 23.52 -12.06
C ALA A 237 4.64 25.04 -12.21
N ARG A 238 5.87 25.54 -12.10
CA ARG A 238 6.17 26.96 -12.32
C ARG A 238 6.99 27.12 -13.58
N THR A 239 6.63 28.10 -14.38
CA THR A 239 7.47 28.59 -15.48
C THR A 239 8.58 29.49 -14.92
N LEU A 240 9.53 29.83 -15.78
CA LEU A 240 10.72 30.62 -15.42
C LEU A 240 10.38 32.04 -14.99
N ASP A 241 9.34 32.63 -15.57
CA ASP A 241 8.79 33.94 -15.23
C ASP A 241 7.96 33.94 -13.93
N GLY A 242 7.89 32.81 -13.23
CA GLY A 242 7.19 32.66 -11.95
C GLY A 242 5.70 32.35 -12.09
N ASN A 243 5.16 32.26 -13.30
CA ASN A 243 3.77 31.87 -13.51
C ASN A 243 3.55 30.40 -13.11
N SER A 244 2.38 30.11 -12.56
CA SER A 244 1.99 28.74 -12.18
C SER A 244 1.05 28.15 -13.21
N PHE A 245 1.25 26.88 -13.56
CA PHE A 245 0.38 26.14 -14.46
C PHE A 245 0.13 24.72 -13.95
N LEU A 246 -0.92 24.08 -14.45
CA LEU A 246 -1.18 22.66 -14.15
C LEU A 246 -0.17 21.80 -14.90
N GLY A 247 0.60 21.00 -14.15
CA GLY A 247 1.56 20.07 -14.70
C GLY A 247 0.91 18.93 -15.49
N PRO A 248 1.69 18.19 -16.29
CA PRO A 248 1.19 17.02 -17.00
C PRO A 248 0.74 15.93 -16.01
N ILE A 249 -0.22 15.11 -16.43
CA ILE A 249 -0.71 13.94 -15.68
C ILE A 249 0.46 12.96 -15.43
N ARG A 250 1.32 12.80 -16.44
CA ARG A 250 2.57 12.05 -16.34
C ARG A 250 3.70 13.00 -15.98
N ASN A 251 4.09 12.99 -14.71
CA ASN A 251 5.16 13.82 -14.17
C ASN A 251 6.16 12.93 -13.43
N GLN A 252 7.44 13.12 -13.74
CA GLN A 252 8.55 12.35 -13.18
C GLN A 252 9.14 12.96 -11.90
N ARG A 253 8.68 14.15 -11.49
CA ARG A 253 9.24 14.93 -10.37
C ARG A 253 9.52 14.12 -9.11
N ASP A 254 8.61 13.23 -8.75
CA ASP A 254 8.68 12.51 -7.48
C ASP A 254 9.16 11.05 -7.63
N ILE A 255 9.51 10.62 -8.85
CA ILE A 255 9.82 9.21 -9.13
C ILE A 255 11.01 8.73 -8.29
N ALA A 256 12.09 9.50 -8.17
CA ALA A 256 13.26 9.11 -7.37
C ALA A 256 12.88 8.87 -5.91
N HIS A 257 12.31 9.89 -5.24
CA HIS A 257 11.86 9.78 -3.86
C HIS A 257 10.89 8.62 -3.63
N ILE A 258 9.89 8.46 -4.50
CA ILE A 258 8.88 7.41 -4.41
C ILE A 258 9.55 6.03 -4.48
N SER A 259 10.49 5.87 -5.40
CA SER A 259 11.20 4.61 -5.62
C SER A 259 12.11 4.26 -4.45
N THR A 260 12.85 5.23 -3.93
CA THR A 260 13.70 5.04 -2.74
C THR A 260 12.86 4.59 -1.54
N MET A 261 11.68 5.18 -1.35
CA MET A 261 10.77 4.79 -0.28
C MET A 261 10.18 3.40 -0.48
N ALA A 262 9.71 3.08 -1.69
CA ALA A 262 9.19 1.76 -2.03
C ALA A 262 10.26 0.67 -1.83
N LEU A 263 11.47 0.90 -2.35
CA LEU A 263 12.62 0.01 -2.21
C LEU A 263 12.96 -0.22 -0.74
N SER A 264 13.04 0.86 0.04
CA SER A 264 13.35 0.78 1.48
C SER A 264 12.30 -0.03 2.25
N ILE A 265 11.01 0.22 1.99
CA ILE A 265 9.91 -0.51 2.63
C ILE A 265 9.96 -2.00 2.24
N LEU A 266 10.15 -2.31 0.95
CA LEU A 266 10.22 -3.68 0.46
C LEU A 266 11.39 -4.44 1.09
N VAL A 267 12.61 -3.91 1.00
CA VAL A 267 13.83 -4.54 1.51
C VAL A 267 13.73 -4.82 3.01
N LEU A 268 13.27 -3.85 3.80
CA LEU A 268 13.14 -4.02 5.25
C LEU A 268 12.04 -5.03 5.61
N SER A 269 10.94 -5.05 4.86
CA SER A 269 9.88 -6.05 5.02
C SER A 269 10.35 -7.46 4.64
N THR A 270 11.13 -7.58 3.58
CA THR A 270 11.77 -8.84 3.16
C THR A 270 12.73 -9.35 4.22
N GLN A 271 13.60 -8.48 4.76
CA GLN A 271 14.51 -8.86 5.85
C GLN A 271 13.74 -9.33 7.08
N LEU A 272 12.68 -8.61 7.45
CA LEU A 272 11.82 -8.96 8.58
C LEU A 272 11.14 -10.32 8.38
N ALA A 273 10.61 -10.60 7.18
CA ALA A 273 10.02 -11.90 6.87
C ALA A 273 11.07 -13.03 6.94
N ILE A 274 12.25 -12.83 6.34
CA ILE A 274 13.33 -13.82 6.37
C ILE A 274 13.78 -14.13 7.80
N ASN A 275 14.01 -13.09 8.62
CA ASN A 275 14.38 -13.25 10.03
C ASN A 275 13.41 -14.15 10.80
N ASN A 276 12.11 -14.06 10.48
CA ASN A 276 11.06 -14.73 11.22
C ASN A 276 10.69 -16.12 10.71
N TYR A 277 10.87 -16.39 9.41
CA TYR A 277 10.42 -17.65 8.81
C TYR A 277 11.55 -18.51 8.25
N CYS A 278 12.62 -17.91 7.74
CA CYS A 278 13.72 -18.64 7.12
C CYS A 278 15.08 -18.01 7.46
N PRO A 279 15.46 -17.91 8.76
CA PRO A 279 16.68 -17.19 9.18
C PRO A 279 17.97 -17.77 8.58
N TYR A 280 17.98 -19.06 8.19
CA TYR A 280 19.08 -19.66 7.45
C TYR A 280 19.39 -18.96 6.11
N TYR A 281 18.42 -18.22 5.55
CA TYR A 281 18.54 -17.49 4.29
C TYR A 281 19.13 -16.07 4.45
N LEU A 282 19.34 -15.59 5.68
CA LEU A 282 19.85 -14.22 5.95
C LEU A 282 21.24 -13.94 5.36
N LYS A 283 22.10 -14.96 5.32
CA LYS A 283 23.43 -14.82 4.69
C LYS A 283 23.32 -14.53 3.20
N SER A 284 22.36 -15.18 2.53
CA SER A 284 22.08 -14.93 1.11
C SER A 284 21.48 -13.54 0.91
N PHE A 285 20.55 -13.11 1.78
CA PHE A 285 19.98 -11.77 1.78
C PHE A 285 21.04 -10.68 1.92
N SER A 286 21.95 -10.83 2.88
CA SER A 286 23.00 -9.83 3.13
C SER A 286 23.93 -9.67 1.93
N LYS A 287 24.31 -10.77 1.28
CA LYS A 287 25.12 -10.75 0.06
C LYS A 287 24.41 -10.08 -1.10
N TRP A 288 23.13 -10.42 -1.31
CA TRP A 288 22.31 -9.84 -2.34
C TRP A 288 22.14 -8.32 -2.13
N TYR A 289 21.77 -7.91 -0.91
CA TYR A 289 21.58 -6.50 -0.58
C TYR A 289 22.85 -5.67 -0.84
N ALA A 290 24.00 -6.16 -0.40
CA ALA A 290 25.28 -5.46 -0.60
C ALA A 290 25.59 -5.26 -2.09
N LYS A 291 25.37 -6.30 -2.92
CA LYS A 291 25.73 -6.28 -4.34
C LYS A 291 24.71 -5.55 -5.21
N GLU A 292 23.43 -5.88 -5.07
CA GLU A 292 22.41 -5.44 -6.03
C GLU A 292 21.67 -4.19 -5.59
N ILE A 293 21.52 -3.97 -4.28
CA ILE A 293 20.72 -2.85 -3.75
C ILE A 293 21.61 -1.70 -3.31
N HIS A 294 22.62 -1.95 -2.48
CA HIS A 294 23.45 -0.89 -1.91
C HIS A 294 24.25 -0.13 -3.00
N GLU A 295 24.91 -0.87 -3.90
CA GLU A 295 25.69 -0.27 -4.99
C GLU A 295 24.81 0.54 -5.95
N ASN A 296 23.65 0.00 -6.34
CA ASN A 296 22.76 0.71 -7.26
C ASN A 296 22.03 1.88 -6.60
N ASN A 297 21.72 1.81 -5.30
CA ASN A 297 21.13 2.95 -4.58
C ASN A 297 22.12 4.13 -4.48
N ALA A 298 23.42 3.86 -4.33
CA ALA A 298 24.43 4.93 -4.38
C ALA A 298 24.43 5.64 -5.75
N ARG A 299 24.32 4.87 -6.84
CA ARG A 299 24.23 5.41 -8.21
C ARG A 299 22.94 6.22 -8.45
N LEU A 300 21.82 5.79 -7.86
CA LEU A 300 20.55 6.52 -7.93
C LEU A 300 20.66 7.91 -7.31
N VAL A 301 21.26 8.01 -6.12
CA VAL A 301 21.49 9.29 -5.44
C VAL A 301 22.38 10.21 -6.28
N GLU A 302 23.43 9.67 -6.91
CA GLU A 302 24.30 10.44 -7.79
C GLU A 302 23.56 11.00 -9.01
N LEU A 303 22.72 10.19 -9.68
CA LEU A 303 21.93 10.65 -10.81
C LEU A 303 20.89 11.70 -10.42
N GLU A 304 20.23 11.54 -9.27
CA GLU A 304 19.26 12.52 -8.77
C GLU A 304 19.93 13.88 -8.50
N LEU A 305 21.13 13.90 -7.91
CA LEU A 305 21.90 15.12 -7.73
C LEU A 305 22.27 15.79 -9.06
N LEU A 306 22.71 14.99 -10.05
CA LEU A 306 23.05 15.52 -11.38
C LEU A 306 21.82 16.12 -12.09
N GLU A 307 20.65 15.50 -11.99
CA GLU A 307 19.41 16.06 -12.55
C GLU A 307 19.02 17.38 -11.88
N LEU A 308 19.13 17.46 -10.54
CA LEU A 308 18.87 18.69 -9.80
C LEU A 308 19.85 19.82 -10.18
N GLU A 309 21.13 19.51 -10.38
CA GLU A 309 22.12 20.47 -10.86
C GLU A 309 21.85 20.94 -12.30
N GLN A 310 21.43 20.04 -13.19
CA GLN A 310 21.07 20.39 -14.57
C GLN A 310 19.81 21.27 -14.60
N LEU A 311 18.81 20.95 -13.78
CA LEU A 311 17.63 21.79 -13.58
C LEU A 311 18.07 23.19 -13.09
N GLY A 312 18.91 23.27 -12.06
CA GLY A 312 19.44 24.53 -11.55
C GLY A 312 20.19 25.37 -12.61
N ARG A 313 21.04 24.74 -13.43
CA ARG A 313 21.77 25.41 -14.52
C ARG A 313 20.85 25.92 -15.63
N ASN A 314 19.86 25.13 -16.03
CA ASN A 314 18.88 25.51 -17.04
C ASN A 314 18.00 26.68 -16.58
N LEU A 315 17.75 26.80 -15.27
CA LEU A 315 17.08 27.97 -14.68
C LEU A 315 17.98 29.21 -14.71
N SER A 316 19.29 29.07 -14.49
CA SER A 316 20.25 30.19 -14.46
C SER A 316 20.62 30.76 -15.83
N LEU A 317 20.62 29.95 -16.89
CA LEU A 317 21.01 30.39 -18.25
C LEU A 317 19.88 31.13 -19.00
N LYS A 318 18.64 31.04 -18.52
CA LYS A 318 17.47 31.69 -19.15
C LYS A 318 17.05 33.00 -18.47
N SER A 319 17.74 33.39 -17.40
CA SER A 319 17.54 34.67 -16.69
C SER A 319 18.56 35.75 -17.07
N GLN A 320 19.46 35.45 -18.02
CA GLN A 320 20.40 36.37 -18.66
C GLN A 320 19.90 36.70 -20.06
#